data_AF-A0A7S2DJH2-F1
#
_entry.id   AF-A0A7S2DJH2-F1
#
_cell.length_a   1.000
_cell.length_b   1.000
_cell.length_c   1.000
_cell.angle_alpha   90.00
_cell.angle_beta   90.00
_cell.angle_gamma   90.00
#
_symmetry.space_group_name_H-M   'P 1'
#
loop_
_entity.id
_entity.type
_entity.pdbx_description
1 polymer ?
#
loop_
_entity_poly.entity_id
_entity_poly.type
_entity_poly.pdbx_seq_one_letter_code
_entity_poly.pdbx_strand_id
1 'polypeptide(L)'
;RLQFMLALLNGFVVMLAALCLHLMSKGEMNELSKQALWLTEIPTADREDAEKFRLGREDFARVGKDLQNAITGEINERLRADDMEGYVIEKVIDGKKVIEKVIDEKKVIEVCVIPESTSESHLAGHAFVILTREAYVKTMLMRTTPMCGLSCLRRLPAFVHWRTHTLLKFGIPPWSAVTLRCQRAPPASDIDWGNLHVKYAWLGSTILQLLLFVFALVIVAPVSLSSSLYAVVDSWRHAMEGKKNFIGDVLPHGFWMDLEHIVQQLPSYWLLLMDSIIVPYAIAYISDIERPHLKSLNEASQFRMNLQFLLLNALLVPLLGFLTTDQSIWDQALKFFHRMQDNTTNHMLRSVAARGLQIPGILILKYIMNAAMVTSGFQHIQIRNLFCRYVCCWTGKDLDWPFAW
;
A
#
# COMPACT_ATOMS: atom_id res chain seq x y z
N ARG A 1 14.51 -28.41 3.76
CA ARG A 1 15.28 -27.28 4.36
C ARG A 1 15.77 -26.31 3.30
N LEU A 2 16.59 -26.75 2.32
CA LEU A 2 17.09 -25.87 1.25
C LEU A 2 15.96 -25.21 0.43
N GLN A 3 14.94 -25.96 0.00
CA GLN A 3 13.79 -25.42 -0.75
C GLN A 3 12.96 -24.40 0.04
N PHE A 4 12.80 -24.60 1.34
CA PHE A 4 12.11 -23.65 2.22
C PHE A 4 12.91 -22.35 2.41
N MET A 5 14.23 -22.48 2.61
CA MET A 5 15.14 -21.32 2.66
C MET A 5 15.13 -20.56 1.34
N LEU A 6 15.08 -21.26 0.20
CA LEU A 6 14.95 -20.67 -1.14
C LEU A 6 13.61 -19.95 -1.33
N ALA A 7 12.50 -20.52 -0.87
CA ALA A 7 11.19 -19.87 -0.95
C ALA A 7 11.12 -18.60 -0.10
N LEU A 8 11.64 -18.65 1.14
CA LEU A 8 11.75 -17.47 2.01
C LEU A 8 12.69 -16.41 1.42
N LEU A 9 13.83 -16.83 0.87
CA LEU A 9 14.78 -15.93 0.24
C LEU A 9 14.18 -15.26 -1.00
N ASN A 10 13.47 -16.00 -1.84
CA ASN A 10 12.78 -15.45 -3.01
C ASN A 10 11.69 -14.46 -2.60
N GLY A 11 10.89 -14.78 -1.58
CA GLY A 11 9.90 -13.85 -1.02
C GLY A 11 10.55 -12.57 -0.48
N PHE A 12 11.68 -12.70 0.22
CA PHE A 12 12.45 -11.57 0.74
C PHE A 12 13.06 -10.71 -0.37
N VAL A 13 13.60 -11.33 -1.43
CA VAL A 13 14.18 -10.62 -2.59
C VAL A 13 13.11 -9.86 -3.36
N VAL A 14 11.93 -10.44 -3.58
CA VAL A 14 10.80 -9.76 -4.23
C VAL A 14 10.34 -8.57 -3.39
N MET A 15 10.27 -8.73 -2.07
CA MET A 15 9.92 -7.64 -1.15
C MET A 15 10.95 -6.50 -1.21
N LEU A 16 12.25 -6.82 -1.21
CA LEU A 16 13.33 -5.85 -1.36
C LEU A 16 13.29 -5.15 -2.72
N ALA A 17 13.03 -5.87 -3.80
CA ALA A 17 12.93 -5.31 -5.13
C ALA A 17 11.75 -4.35 -5.26
N ALA A 18 10.57 -4.71 -4.73
CA ALA A 18 9.40 -3.84 -4.70
C ALA A 18 9.62 -2.58 -3.85
N LEU A 19 10.29 -2.74 -2.70
CA LEU A 19 10.70 -1.61 -1.86
C LEU A 19 11.70 -0.69 -2.57
N CYS A 20 12.68 -1.25 -3.27
CA CYS A 20 13.64 -0.48 -4.08
C CYS A 20 12.95 0.25 -5.23
N LEU A 21 12.02 -0.38 -5.95
CA LEU A 21 11.23 0.26 -7.01
C LEU A 21 10.38 1.41 -6.46
N HIS A 22 9.75 1.22 -5.30
CA HIS A 22 9.02 2.28 -4.61
C HIS A 22 9.93 3.46 -4.24
N LEU A 23 11.14 3.18 -3.74
CA LEU A 23 12.13 4.21 -3.41
C LEU A 23 12.69 4.93 -4.65
N MET A 24 12.75 4.25 -5.80
CA MET A 24 13.22 4.80 -7.07
C MET A 24 12.15 5.59 -7.82
N SER A 25 10.86 5.41 -7.52
CA SER A 25 9.73 6.12 -8.13
C SER A 25 9.63 7.60 -7.74
N LYS A 26 10.74 8.27 -7.41
CA LYS A 26 10.75 9.74 -7.24
C LYS A 26 10.57 10.38 -8.61
N GLY A 27 9.31 10.61 -8.99
CA GLY A 27 8.96 11.33 -10.20
C GLY A 27 9.58 12.72 -10.22
N GLU A 28 9.87 13.21 -11.42
CA GLU A 28 10.30 14.60 -11.62
C GLU A 28 9.22 15.54 -11.09
N MET A 29 9.55 16.28 -10.04
CA MET A 29 8.66 17.27 -9.45
C MET A 29 8.69 18.54 -10.31
N ASN A 30 7.52 19.03 -10.72
CA ASN A 30 7.38 20.35 -11.35
C ASN A 30 8.00 21.43 -10.44
N GLU A 31 8.65 22.44 -11.02
CA GLU A 31 9.32 23.52 -10.26
C GLU A 31 8.41 24.18 -9.21
N LEU A 32 7.12 24.39 -9.53
CA LEU A 32 6.14 24.92 -8.58
C LEU A 32 5.94 24.03 -7.35
N SER A 33 5.89 22.70 -7.53
CA SER A 33 5.79 21.75 -6.41
C SER A 33 7.06 21.72 -5.54
N LYS A 34 8.19 22.16 -6.09
CA LYS A 34 9.42 22.35 -5.30
C LYS A 34 9.35 23.58 -4.40
N GLN A 35 8.58 24.59 -4.79
CA GLN A 35 8.42 25.85 -4.09
C GLN A 35 7.18 25.88 -3.18
N ALA A 36 6.33 24.85 -3.25
CA ALA A 36 5.09 24.79 -2.50
C ALA A 36 5.21 23.95 -1.22
N LEU A 37 4.70 24.51 -0.12
CA LEU A 37 4.39 23.80 1.11
C LEU A 37 2.91 23.46 1.13
N TRP A 38 2.60 22.32 1.72
CA TRP A 38 1.25 21.89 2.00
C TRP A 38 1.06 21.74 3.49
N LEU A 39 0.11 22.52 3.99
CA LEU A 39 -0.28 22.57 5.37
C LEU A 39 -1.52 21.70 5.55
N THR A 40 -1.46 20.78 6.49
CA THR A 40 -2.54 19.87 6.84
C THR A 40 -2.92 20.04 8.31
N GLU A 41 -4.09 19.49 8.68
CA GLU A 41 -4.65 19.58 10.02
C GLU A 41 -5.08 21.00 10.43
N ILE A 42 -5.48 21.84 9.47
CA ILE A 42 -6.13 23.10 9.80
C ILE A 42 -7.47 22.77 10.51
N PRO A 43 -7.76 23.39 11.66
CA PRO A 43 -9.03 23.23 12.35
C PRO A 43 -10.18 23.60 11.43
N THR A 44 -11.16 22.70 11.32
CA THR A 44 -12.35 22.89 10.48
C THR A 44 -13.61 23.12 11.31
N ALA A 45 -13.51 22.83 12.61
CA ALA A 45 -14.59 22.96 13.57
C ALA A 45 -14.01 23.36 14.93
N ASP A 46 -14.87 23.95 15.77
CA ASP A 46 -14.53 24.19 17.17
C ASP A 46 -14.32 22.84 17.88
N ARG A 47 -13.34 22.80 18.78
CA ARG A 47 -13.00 21.59 19.54
C ARG A 47 -14.07 21.26 20.58
N GLU A 48 -14.72 22.28 21.14
CA GLU A 48 -15.70 22.10 22.21
C GLU A 48 -17.05 21.62 21.65
N ASP A 49 -17.54 22.29 20.61
CA ASP A 49 -18.89 22.05 20.08
C ASP A 49 -18.93 21.17 18.83
N ALA A 50 -17.77 20.86 18.23
CA ALA A 50 -17.65 20.20 16.93
C ALA A 50 -18.39 20.91 15.77
N GLU A 51 -18.84 22.16 15.98
CA GLU A 51 -19.49 22.96 14.95
C GLU A 51 -18.44 23.46 13.95
N LYS A 52 -18.69 23.25 12.66
CA LYS A 52 -17.81 23.70 11.59
C LYS A 52 -17.69 25.22 11.59
N PHE A 53 -16.47 25.73 11.45
CA PHE A 53 -16.25 27.17 11.30
C PHE A 53 -16.94 27.68 10.04
N ARG A 54 -17.68 28.79 10.17
CA ARG A 54 -18.26 29.56 9.06
C ARG A 54 -17.47 30.83 8.90
N LEU A 55 -16.63 30.90 7.88
CA LEU A 55 -15.72 32.01 7.64
C LEU A 55 -16.20 32.89 6.47
N GLY A 56 -16.37 34.18 6.72
CA GLY A 56 -16.57 35.15 5.66
C GLY A 56 -15.30 35.32 4.81
N ARG A 57 -15.42 36.00 3.66
CA ARG A 57 -14.25 36.31 2.81
C ARG A 57 -13.17 37.08 3.57
N GLU A 58 -13.57 37.97 4.48
CA GLU A 58 -12.66 38.74 5.32
C GLU A 58 -11.91 37.85 6.32
N ASP A 59 -12.57 36.85 6.88
CA ASP A 59 -11.94 35.89 7.79
C ASP A 59 -10.92 35.01 7.05
N PHE A 60 -11.24 34.55 5.85
CA PHE A 60 -10.28 33.82 5.00
C PHE A 60 -9.04 34.67 4.69
N ALA A 61 -9.23 35.95 4.35
CA ALA A 61 -8.12 36.87 4.09
C ALA A 61 -7.27 37.09 5.36
N ARG A 62 -7.91 37.20 6.53
CA ARG A 62 -7.22 37.32 7.82
C ARG A 62 -6.41 36.06 8.14
N VAL A 63 -7.01 34.87 8.00
CA VAL A 63 -6.31 33.59 8.21
C VAL A 63 -5.11 33.46 7.27
N GLY A 64 -5.27 33.82 5.98
CA GLY A 64 -4.17 33.82 5.02
C GLY A 64 -3.03 34.74 5.42
N LYS A 65 -3.33 35.98 5.84
CA LYS A 65 -2.34 36.96 6.30
C LYS A 65 -1.62 36.51 7.57
N ASP A 66 -2.36 36.00 8.55
CA ASP A 66 -1.76 35.52 9.80
C ASP A 66 -0.84 34.33 9.51
N LEU A 67 -1.25 33.42 8.61
CA LEU A 67 -0.46 32.25 8.24
C LEU A 67 0.83 32.66 7.49
N GLN A 68 0.73 33.64 6.59
CA GLN A 68 1.88 34.24 5.92
C GLN A 68 2.88 34.83 6.92
N ASN A 69 2.39 35.55 7.93
CA ASN A 69 3.21 36.13 8.99
C ASN A 69 3.91 35.04 9.82
N ALA A 70 3.18 33.99 10.21
CA ALA A 70 3.73 32.88 10.98
C ALA A 70 4.84 32.13 10.23
N ILE A 71 4.62 31.81 8.95
CA ILE A 71 5.62 31.14 8.11
C ILE A 71 6.84 32.02 7.90
N THR A 72 6.64 33.31 7.64
CA THR A 72 7.74 34.27 7.47
C THR A 72 8.56 34.40 8.76
N GLY A 73 7.88 34.45 9.91
CA GLY A 73 8.50 34.44 11.24
C GLY A 73 9.37 33.20 11.47
N GLU A 74 8.82 32.01 11.23
CA GLU A 74 9.52 30.73 11.37
C GLU A 74 10.74 30.62 10.43
N ILE A 75 10.60 31.03 9.16
CA ILE A 75 11.72 31.07 8.22
C ILE A 75 12.82 32.02 8.73
N ASN A 76 12.46 33.20 9.22
CA ASN A 76 13.42 34.17 9.76
C ASN A 76 14.14 33.64 11.00
N GLU A 77 13.42 33.02 11.92
CA GLU A 77 14.00 32.43 13.12
C GLU A 77 14.98 31.31 12.77
N ARG A 78 14.64 30.43 11.82
CA ARG A 78 15.53 29.35 11.37
C ARG A 78 16.75 29.86 10.64
N LEU A 79 16.59 30.85 9.75
CA LEU A 79 17.72 31.48 9.06
C LEU A 79 18.68 32.17 10.03
N ARG A 80 18.17 32.71 11.15
CA ARG A 80 19.00 33.27 12.23
C ARG A 80 19.70 32.18 13.05
N ALA A 81 19.00 31.09 13.35
CA ALA A 81 19.49 30.05 14.24
C ALA A 81 20.51 29.09 13.60
N ASP A 82 20.47 28.92 12.28
CA ASP A 82 21.39 28.02 11.57
C ASP A 82 22.75 28.69 11.24
N ASP A 83 23.05 29.87 11.81
CA ASP A 83 24.28 30.66 11.52
C ASP A 83 24.61 30.66 10.02
N MET A 84 23.57 30.75 9.19
CA MET A 84 23.72 30.79 7.75
C MET A 84 24.21 32.18 7.35
N GLU A 85 25.46 32.47 7.70
CA GLU A 85 26.24 33.63 7.26
C GLU A 85 26.35 33.71 5.73
N GLY A 86 25.96 32.67 4.98
CA GLY A 86 26.10 32.67 3.53
C GLY A 86 25.08 31.85 2.78
N TYR A 87 23.89 32.40 2.56
CA TYR A 87 23.38 32.43 1.18
C TYR A 87 23.80 33.75 0.55
N VAL A 88 25.12 33.96 0.49
CA VAL A 88 25.72 34.94 -0.39
C VAL A 88 25.60 34.35 -1.79
N ILE A 89 24.69 34.88 -2.59
CA ILE A 89 24.73 34.61 -4.02
C ILE A 89 25.91 35.46 -4.52
N GLU A 90 27.05 34.83 -4.80
CA GLU A 90 28.12 35.49 -5.54
C GLU A 90 27.62 35.75 -6.96
N LYS A 91 27.13 36.96 -7.21
CA LYS A 91 26.96 37.44 -8.58
C LYS A 91 28.31 38.00 -9.03
N VAL A 92 28.84 37.42 -10.10
CA VAL A 92 29.98 38.00 -10.82
C VAL A 92 29.39 38.98 -11.84
N ILE A 93 29.49 40.26 -11.55
CA ILE A 93 29.12 41.34 -12.47
C ILE A 93 30.44 41.99 -12.89
N ASP A 94 30.73 42.01 -14.19
CA ASP A 94 31.95 42.58 -14.77
C ASP A 94 33.27 42.05 -14.16
N GLY A 95 33.33 40.76 -13.88
CA GLY A 95 34.53 40.11 -13.32
C GLY A 95 34.82 40.45 -11.85
N LYS A 96 33.98 41.24 -11.19
CA LYS A 96 34.01 41.46 -9.74
C LYS A 96 32.96 40.60 -9.06
N LYS A 97 33.39 39.84 -8.04
CA LYS A 97 32.49 39.16 -7.12
C LYS A 97 31.79 40.21 -6.26
N VAL A 98 30.50 40.39 -6.48
CA VAL A 98 29.65 41.23 -5.62
C VAL A 98 28.87 40.31 -4.69
N ILE A 99 29.15 40.43 -3.40
CA ILE A 99 28.43 39.74 -2.34
C ILE A 99 27.20 40.59 -2.01
N GLU A 100 26.09 40.31 -2.70
CA GLU A 100 24.83 40.97 -2.41
C GLU A 100 24.04 40.12 -1.42
N LYS A 101 23.82 40.65 -0.21
CA LYS A 101 22.91 40.05 0.76
C LYS A 101 21.48 40.35 0.31
N VAL A 102 20.99 39.58 -0.67
CA VAL A 102 19.61 39.67 -1.15
C VAL A 102 18.68 39.15 -0.06
N ILE A 103 18.33 40.03 0.88
CA ILE A 103 17.19 39.82 1.76
C ILE A 103 15.97 40.15 0.91
N ASP A 104 15.43 39.13 0.23
CA ASP A 104 14.12 39.27 -0.41
C ASP A 104 13.09 39.64 0.67
N GLU A 105 12.53 40.85 0.59
CA GLU A 105 11.51 41.33 1.53
C GLU A 105 10.22 40.48 1.44
N LYS A 106 9.99 39.80 0.30
CA LYS A 106 8.88 38.87 0.09
C LYS A 106 9.39 37.41 0.03
N LYS A 107 9.37 36.72 1.17
CA LYS A 107 9.74 35.28 1.25
C LYS A 107 8.60 34.33 0.91
N VAL A 108 7.37 34.77 1.17
CA VAL A 108 6.13 34.06 0.85
C VAL A 108 5.44 34.79 -0.28
N ILE A 109 5.21 34.11 -1.41
CA ILE A 109 4.52 34.69 -2.57
C ILE A 109 3.03 34.73 -2.28
N GLU A 110 2.46 33.57 -1.95
CA GLU A 110 1.03 33.37 -1.92
C GLU A 110 0.65 32.28 -0.90
N VAL A 111 -0.46 32.51 -0.21
CA VAL A 111 -1.08 31.54 0.70
C VAL A 111 -2.48 31.27 0.17
N CYS A 112 -2.70 30.06 -0.34
CA CYS A 112 -3.98 29.60 -0.84
C CYS A 112 -4.64 28.70 0.20
N VAL A 113 -5.63 29.23 0.92
CA VAL A 113 -6.48 28.46 1.83
C VAL A 113 -7.63 27.85 1.04
N ILE A 114 -7.84 26.54 1.16
CA ILE A 114 -8.85 25.84 0.35
C ILE A 114 -10.20 25.84 1.07
N PRO A 115 -11.26 26.41 0.46
CA PRO A 115 -12.62 26.25 0.95
C PRO A 115 -13.14 24.83 0.66
N GLU A 116 -14.04 24.32 1.51
CA GLU A 116 -14.63 22.98 1.38
C GLU A 116 -15.50 22.85 0.11
N SER A 117 -16.16 23.92 -0.33
CA SER A 117 -16.88 23.99 -1.60
C SER A 117 -16.91 25.42 -2.15
N THR A 118 -17.23 25.58 -3.44
CA THR A 118 -17.34 26.91 -4.09
C THR A 118 -18.49 27.75 -3.56
N SER A 119 -19.46 27.14 -2.86
CA SER A 119 -20.66 27.80 -2.33
C SER A 119 -20.65 27.98 -0.81
N GLU A 120 -19.79 27.27 -0.07
CA GLU A 120 -19.83 27.27 1.40
C GLU A 120 -18.57 27.84 2.04
N SER A 121 -18.79 28.57 3.14
CA SER A 121 -17.82 29.26 3.98
C SER A 121 -17.02 28.34 4.92
N HIS A 122 -16.79 27.08 4.55
CA HIS A 122 -16.13 26.10 5.42
C HIS A 122 -14.68 25.86 5.01
N LEU A 123 -13.82 25.61 5.99
CA LEU A 123 -12.42 25.24 5.75
C LEU A 123 -12.32 23.76 5.39
N ALA A 124 -11.55 23.41 4.35
CA ALA A 124 -11.27 22.02 4.02
C ALA A 124 -10.29 21.33 5.00
N GLY A 125 -9.58 22.12 5.82
CA GLY A 125 -8.53 21.60 6.71
C GLY A 125 -7.13 21.56 6.10
N HIS A 126 -6.98 22.12 4.89
CA HIS A 126 -5.75 22.14 4.12
C HIS A 126 -5.48 23.54 3.54
N ALA A 127 -4.19 23.90 3.43
CA ALA A 127 -3.76 25.10 2.71
C ALA A 127 -2.44 24.83 1.97
N PHE A 128 -2.24 25.56 0.87
CA PHE A 128 -1.01 25.53 0.11
C PHE A 128 -0.31 26.88 0.20
N VAL A 129 1.01 26.87 0.35
CA VAL A 129 1.82 28.07 0.48
C VAL A 129 2.94 28.01 -0.54
N ILE A 130 2.97 28.98 -1.45
CA ILE A 130 4.01 29.09 -2.47
C ILE A 130 5.07 30.06 -1.95
N LEU A 131 6.30 29.57 -1.81
CA LEU A 131 7.46 30.35 -1.39
C LEU A 131 8.23 30.84 -2.61
N THR A 132 8.93 31.97 -2.47
CA THR A 132 9.72 32.53 -3.60
C THR A 132 10.87 31.63 -4.05
N ARG A 133 11.37 30.77 -3.16
CA ARG A 133 12.55 29.93 -3.41
C ARG A 133 12.36 28.55 -2.80
N GLU A 134 12.79 27.51 -3.51
CA GLU A 134 12.84 26.13 -2.98
C GLU A 134 13.70 26.05 -1.70
N ALA A 135 14.72 26.90 -1.58
CA ALA A 135 15.56 26.98 -0.38
C ALA A 135 14.73 27.22 0.89
N TYR A 136 13.69 28.06 0.84
CA TYR A 136 12.83 28.32 2.00
C TYR A 136 11.96 27.12 2.36
N VAL A 137 11.49 26.36 1.36
CA VAL A 137 10.80 25.07 1.59
C VAL A 137 11.75 24.11 2.30
N LYS A 138 12.99 23.99 1.83
CA LYS A 138 14.01 23.15 2.47
C LYS A 138 14.28 23.60 3.91
N THR A 139 14.49 24.89 4.18
CA THR A 139 14.67 25.41 5.55
C THR A 139 13.47 25.12 6.46
N MET A 140 12.24 25.23 5.94
CA MET A 140 11.02 24.89 6.68
C MET A 140 10.87 23.40 6.97
N LEU A 141 11.46 22.54 6.13
CA LEU A 141 11.40 21.08 6.30
C LEU A 141 12.63 20.48 7.01
N MET A 142 13.75 21.21 7.06
CA MET A 142 15.05 20.70 7.57
C MET A 142 15.15 20.53 9.10
N ARG A 143 14.10 20.78 9.88
CA ARG A 143 14.15 20.75 11.34
C ARG A 143 13.03 19.90 11.95
N THR A 144 13.38 18.65 12.28
CA THR A 144 13.00 17.91 13.51
C THR A 144 13.60 16.50 13.51
N THR A 145 14.90 16.33 13.22
CA THR A 145 15.60 15.22 13.89
C THR A 145 15.93 15.75 15.28
N PRO A 146 15.34 15.23 16.37
CA PRO A 146 15.77 15.63 17.69
C PRO A 146 17.28 15.46 17.76
N MET A 147 17.99 16.46 18.29
CA MET A 147 19.37 16.31 18.75
C MET A 147 19.41 15.33 19.94
N CYS A 148 18.94 14.10 19.76
CA CYS A 148 19.40 13.02 20.60
C CYS A 148 20.85 12.76 20.18
N GLY A 149 21.80 12.99 21.08
CA GLY A 149 23.25 12.91 20.89
C GLY A 149 23.80 11.52 20.50
N LEU A 150 23.03 10.70 19.80
CA LEU A 150 23.43 9.43 19.20
C LEU A 150 23.88 9.63 17.75
N SER A 151 24.81 10.57 17.56
CA SER A 151 25.46 10.90 16.27
C SER A 151 26.13 9.69 15.60
N CYS A 152 26.38 8.61 16.35
CA CYS A 152 26.99 7.38 15.90
C CYS A 152 26.05 6.42 15.13
N LEU A 153 24.72 6.60 15.21
CA LEU A 153 23.74 5.78 14.48
C LEU A 153 23.26 6.43 13.15
N ARG A 154 23.96 7.47 12.67
CA ARG A 154 23.68 8.17 11.40
C ARG A 154 23.80 7.31 10.12
N ARG A 155 24.20 6.05 10.23
CA ARG A 155 24.27 5.07 9.13
C ARG A 155 23.24 3.94 9.24
N LEU A 156 22.21 4.08 10.05
CA LEU A 156 21.05 3.19 9.90
C LEU A 156 20.35 3.52 8.56
N PRO A 157 19.94 2.50 7.79
CA PRO A 157 19.33 2.69 6.49
C PRO A 157 18.10 3.61 6.60
N ALA A 158 17.82 4.34 5.52
CA ALA A 158 16.84 5.43 5.39
C ALA A 158 15.41 5.15 5.88
N PHE A 159 15.11 3.95 6.37
CA PHE A 159 13.86 3.52 6.97
C PHE A 159 13.49 4.20 8.30
N VAL A 160 14.31 5.08 8.89
CA VAL A 160 14.01 5.74 10.18
C VAL A 160 13.63 7.23 10.04
N HIS A 161 13.64 7.80 8.84
CA HIS A 161 13.10 9.16 8.60
C HIS A 161 11.56 9.14 8.46
N TRP A 162 10.86 8.68 9.49
CA TRP A 162 9.39 8.51 9.50
C TRP A 162 8.57 9.80 9.61
N ARG A 163 9.22 10.98 9.62
CA ARG A 163 8.50 12.26 9.63
C ARG A 163 8.90 13.09 8.42
N THR A 164 8.02 13.09 7.43
CA THR A 164 8.08 13.94 6.24
C THR A 164 7.49 15.34 6.47
N HIS A 165 7.02 15.61 7.70
CA HIS A 165 6.40 16.88 8.07
C HIS A 165 7.12 17.56 9.24
N THR A 166 7.11 18.88 9.23
CA THR A 166 7.47 19.75 10.36
C THR A 166 6.21 20.33 10.98
N LEU A 167 6.27 20.70 12.26
CA LEU A 167 5.14 21.30 12.95
C LEU A 167 5.29 22.81 12.91
N LEU A 168 4.24 23.51 12.48
CA LEU A 168 4.16 24.96 12.46
C LEU A 168 3.10 25.39 13.48
N LYS A 169 3.49 26.20 14.47
CA LYS A 169 2.54 26.79 15.41
C LYS A 169 2.00 28.09 14.83
N PHE A 170 0.69 28.23 14.83
CA PHE A 170 -0.04 29.31 14.21
C PHE A 170 -1.18 29.80 15.13
N GLY A 171 -1.47 31.10 15.11
CA GLY A 171 -2.58 31.69 15.85
C GLY A 171 -2.13 32.56 17.04
N ILE A 172 -2.90 33.62 17.27
CA ILE A 172 -2.81 34.50 18.44
C ILE A 172 -4.09 34.22 19.26
N PRO A 173 -4.02 34.12 20.60
CA PRO A 173 -5.20 34.05 21.44
C PRO A 173 -6.24 35.11 21.02
N PRO A 174 -7.55 34.79 20.97
CA PRO A 174 -8.21 33.64 21.61
C PRO A 174 -8.26 32.36 20.76
N TRP A 175 -7.86 32.41 19.49
CA TRP A 175 -7.78 31.23 18.62
C TRP A 175 -6.51 30.46 19.01
N SER A 176 -6.67 29.53 19.95
CA SER A 176 -5.60 28.74 20.59
C SER A 176 -4.52 28.34 19.59
N ALA A 177 -3.24 28.46 19.96
CA ALA A 177 -2.10 28.09 19.14
C ALA A 177 -2.32 26.72 18.44
N VAL A 178 -2.70 26.76 17.18
CA VAL A 178 -2.95 25.61 16.34
C VAL A 178 -1.59 25.09 15.89
N THR A 179 -1.38 23.78 16.01
CA THR A 179 -0.18 23.15 15.44
C THR A 179 -0.57 22.54 14.10
N LEU A 180 -0.08 23.13 13.01
CA LEU A 180 -0.26 22.65 11.65
C LEU A 180 0.86 21.69 11.29
N ARG A 181 0.55 20.68 10.47
CA ARG A 181 1.57 19.84 9.84
C ARG A 181 1.97 20.46 8.51
N CYS A 182 3.26 20.75 8.37
CA CYS A 182 3.84 21.34 7.18
C CYS A 182 4.68 20.28 6.46
N GLN A 183 4.34 19.99 5.21
CA GLN A 183 5.11 19.08 4.36
C GLN A 183 5.29 19.68 2.97
N ARG A 184 6.15 19.08 2.15
CA ARG A 184 6.26 19.49 0.74
C ARG A 184 4.94 19.22 0.04
N ALA A 185 4.49 20.15 -0.81
CA ALA A 185 3.30 19.93 -1.60
C ALA A 185 3.55 18.80 -2.63
N PRO A 186 2.67 17.79 -2.71
CA PRO A 186 2.72 16.77 -3.73
C PRO A 186 2.32 17.35 -5.10
N PRO A 187 2.60 16.65 -6.21
CA PRO A 187 2.12 17.04 -7.52
C PRO A 187 0.58 17.19 -7.52
N ALA A 188 0.07 18.20 -8.24
CA ALA A 188 -1.38 18.47 -8.29
C ALA A 188 -2.19 17.30 -8.87
N SER A 189 -1.59 16.48 -9.73
CA SER A 189 -2.20 15.25 -10.28
C SER A 189 -2.35 14.13 -9.26
N ASP A 190 -1.53 14.14 -8.21
CA ASP A 190 -1.52 13.16 -7.14
C ASP A 190 -2.54 13.48 -6.04
N ILE A 191 -2.95 14.75 -5.92
CA ILE A 191 -3.95 15.18 -4.94
C ILE A 191 -5.33 14.77 -5.42
N ASP A 192 -6.07 14.05 -4.57
CA ASP A 192 -7.51 13.84 -4.74
C ASP A 192 -8.28 14.98 -4.07
N TRP A 193 -8.57 16.00 -4.86
CA TRP A 193 -9.27 17.21 -4.42
C TRP A 193 -10.64 16.92 -3.80
N GLY A 194 -11.30 15.84 -4.24
CA GLY A 194 -12.60 15.43 -3.70
C GLY A 194 -12.53 14.91 -2.27
N ASN A 195 -11.37 14.43 -1.81
CA ASN A 195 -11.20 13.78 -0.52
C ASN A 195 -10.55 14.66 0.56
N LEU A 196 -10.15 15.90 0.22
CA LEU A 196 -9.47 16.80 1.17
C LEU A 196 -10.29 17.11 2.44
N HIS A 197 -11.61 17.04 2.39
CA HIS A 197 -12.47 17.37 3.52
C HIS A 197 -12.71 16.20 4.49
N VAL A 198 -12.23 14.98 4.19
CA VAL A 198 -12.55 13.77 4.95
C VAL A 198 -11.48 13.52 6.02
N LYS A 199 -11.84 13.68 7.31
CA LYS A 199 -10.90 13.49 8.44
C LYS A 199 -10.97 12.12 9.13
N TYR A 200 -12.08 11.38 9.01
CA TYR A 200 -12.38 10.24 9.89
C TYR A 200 -12.88 8.99 9.17
N ALA A 201 -12.17 8.54 8.14
CA ALA A 201 -12.50 7.29 7.45
C ALA A 201 -11.73 6.05 7.98
N TRP A 202 -10.76 6.24 8.87
CA TRP A 202 -9.85 5.17 9.31
C TRP A 202 -10.55 4.06 10.09
N LEU A 203 -11.59 4.36 10.88
CA LEU A 203 -12.29 3.35 11.68
C LEU A 203 -13.05 2.36 10.78
N GLY A 204 -13.76 2.89 9.77
CA GLY A 204 -14.47 2.07 8.78
C GLY A 204 -13.50 1.21 7.98
N SER A 205 -12.39 1.79 7.49
CA SER A 205 -11.32 1.04 6.81
C SER A 205 -10.77 -0.08 7.70
N THR A 206 -10.52 0.18 9.00
CA THR A 206 -10.02 -0.84 9.94
C THR A 206 -10.98 -2.02 10.10
N ILE A 207 -12.28 -1.75 10.24
CA ILE A 207 -13.30 -2.80 10.36
C ILE A 207 -13.35 -3.63 9.07
N LEU A 208 -13.30 -2.99 7.90
CA LEU A 208 -13.32 -3.70 6.63
C LEU A 208 -12.04 -4.50 6.37
N GLN A 209 -10.88 -4.01 6.81
CA GLN A 209 -9.63 -4.77 6.77
C GLN A 209 -9.72 -6.02 7.65
N LEU A 210 -10.32 -5.93 8.83
CA LEU A 210 -10.55 -7.09 9.70
C LEU A 210 -11.51 -8.09 9.04
N LEU A 211 -12.58 -7.61 8.41
CA LEU A 211 -13.51 -8.46 7.65
C LEU A 211 -12.82 -9.13 6.46
N LEU A 212 -11.98 -8.41 5.72
CA LEU A 212 -11.18 -8.97 4.63
C LEU A 212 -10.22 -10.05 5.15
N PHE A 213 -9.62 -9.85 6.31
CA PHE A 213 -8.77 -10.85 6.95
C PHE A 213 -9.55 -12.12 7.33
N VAL A 214 -10.73 -11.98 7.93
CA VAL A 214 -11.60 -13.12 8.24
C VAL A 214 -12.05 -13.83 6.95
N PHE A 215 -12.41 -13.06 5.92
CA PHE A 215 -12.76 -13.58 4.61
C PHE A 215 -11.60 -14.36 3.97
N ALA A 216 -10.35 -13.87 4.11
CA ALA A 216 -9.14 -14.59 3.70
C ALA A 216 -9.07 -15.98 4.32
N LEU A 217 -9.28 -16.07 5.65
CA LEU A 217 -9.25 -17.34 6.39
C LEU A 217 -10.32 -18.31 5.87
N VAL A 218 -11.51 -17.81 5.56
CA VAL A 218 -12.61 -18.60 5.00
C VAL A 218 -12.30 -19.06 3.57
N ILE A 219 -11.66 -18.23 2.74
CA ILE A 219 -11.26 -18.59 1.37
C ILE A 219 -10.24 -19.74 1.34
N VAL A 220 -9.39 -19.86 2.36
CA VAL A 220 -8.46 -21.00 2.43
C VAL A 220 -9.20 -22.32 2.64
N ALA A 221 -10.42 -22.33 3.18
CA ALA A 221 -11.19 -23.55 3.39
C ALA A 221 -11.49 -24.31 2.06
N PRO A 222 -11.97 -23.68 0.97
CA PRO A 222 -12.05 -24.30 -0.35
C PRO A 222 -10.75 -24.96 -0.84
N VAL A 223 -9.58 -24.40 -0.54
CA VAL A 223 -8.29 -24.99 -0.89
C VAL A 223 -8.10 -26.30 -0.11
N SER A 224 -8.44 -26.33 1.18
CA SER A 224 -8.44 -27.59 1.94
C SER A 224 -9.48 -28.60 1.43
N LEU A 225 -10.70 -28.15 1.10
CA LEU A 225 -11.76 -29.01 0.54
C LEU A 225 -11.38 -29.63 -0.80
N SER A 226 -10.60 -28.92 -1.63
CA SER A 226 -10.12 -29.48 -2.89
C SER A 226 -9.22 -30.71 -2.70
N SER A 227 -8.48 -30.78 -1.60
CA SER A 227 -7.70 -31.97 -1.26
C SER A 227 -8.60 -33.16 -0.88
N SER A 228 -9.74 -32.89 -0.23
CA SER A 228 -10.77 -33.90 0.05
C SER A 228 -11.50 -34.33 -1.22
N LEU A 229 -11.74 -33.42 -2.17
CA LEU A 229 -12.33 -33.74 -3.47
C LEU A 229 -11.47 -34.74 -4.25
N TYR A 230 -10.14 -34.63 -4.18
CA TYR A 230 -9.25 -35.62 -4.78
C TYR A 230 -9.49 -37.03 -4.22
N ALA A 231 -9.61 -37.18 -2.90
CA ALA A 231 -9.88 -38.48 -2.28
C ALA A 231 -11.26 -39.06 -2.68
N VAL A 232 -12.26 -38.20 -2.87
CA VAL A 232 -13.58 -38.60 -3.37
C VAL A 232 -13.49 -39.07 -4.81
N VAL A 233 -12.78 -38.34 -5.68
CA VAL A 233 -12.60 -38.70 -7.10
C VAL A 233 -11.84 -40.03 -7.23
N ASP A 234 -10.81 -40.23 -6.41
CA ASP A 234 -10.05 -41.49 -6.37
C ASP A 234 -10.90 -42.67 -5.87
N SER A 235 -11.72 -42.44 -4.83
CA SER A 235 -12.68 -43.43 -4.34
C SER A 235 -13.72 -43.79 -5.40
N TRP A 236 -14.22 -42.80 -6.15
CA TRP A 236 -15.17 -43.02 -7.24
C TRP A 236 -14.53 -43.79 -8.40
N ARG A 237 -13.29 -43.47 -8.76
CA ARG A 237 -12.53 -44.19 -9.76
C ARG A 237 -12.43 -45.67 -9.41
N HIS A 238 -12.01 -46.01 -8.19
CA HIS A 238 -11.91 -47.39 -7.74
C HIS A 238 -13.27 -48.11 -7.66
N ALA A 239 -14.32 -47.41 -7.20
CA ALA A 239 -15.67 -47.96 -7.16
C ALA A 239 -16.22 -48.26 -8.58
N MET A 240 -15.87 -47.43 -9.56
CA MET A 240 -16.26 -47.61 -10.97
C MET A 240 -15.44 -48.68 -11.68
N GLU A 241 -14.14 -48.80 -11.38
CA GLU A 241 -13.28 -49.88 -11.92
C GLU A 241 -13.78 -51.27 -11.52
N GLY A 242 -14.40 -51.41 -10.34
CA GLY A 242 -15.06 -52.65 -9.91
C GLY A 242 -16.38 -52.96 -10.62
N LYS A 243 -17.01 -51.96 -11.27
CA LYS A 243 -18.29 -52.07 -12.00
C LYS A 243 -18.12 -51.97 -13.53
N LYS A 244 -16.97 -52.40 -14.05
CA LYS A 244 -16.58 -52.35 -15.47
C LYS A 244 -17.67 -52.77 -16.46
N ASN A 245 -18.59 -53.66 -16.09
CA ASN A 245 -19.62 -54.18 -16.98
C ASN A 245 -20.83 -53.25 -17.24
N PHE A 246 -20.98 -52.11 -16.54
CA PHE A 246 -22.19 -51.28 -16.67
C PHE A 246 -21.96 -49.86 -17.22
N ILE A 247 -20.76 -49.28 -17.00
CA ILE A 247 -20.46 -47.87 -17.36
C ILE A 247 -19.18 -47.76 -18.22
N GLY A 248 -18.40 -48.83 -18.33
CA GLY A 248 -17.07 -48.84 -18.96
C GLY A 248 -17.02 -48.45 -20.44
N ASP A 249 -18.13 -48.59 -21.17
CA ASP A 249 -18.19 -48.28 -22.61
C ASP A 249 -18.61 -46.84 -22.92
N VAL A 250 -19.11 -46.08 -21.94
CA VAL A 250 -19.69 -44.74 -22.20
C VAL A 250 -18.67 -43.61 -22.06
N LEU A 251 -17.63 -43.79 -21.23
CA LEU A 251 -16.63 -42.76 -20.97
C LEU A 251 -15.29 -43.09 -21.66
N PRO A 252 -14.69 -42.15 -22.41
CA PRO A 252 -13.37 -42.33 -23.00
C PRO A 252 -12.33 -42.72 -21.93
N HIS A 253 -11.40 -43.62 -22.25
CA HIS A 253 -10.34 -44.04 -21.32
C HIS A 253 -9.49 -42.88 -20.77
N GLY A 254 -9.43 -41.74 -21.46
CA GLY A 254 -8.72 -40.54 -20.99
C GLY A 254 -9.49 -39.68 -19.98
N PHE A 255 -10.83 -39.81 -19.89
CA PHE A 255 -11.66 -38.88 -19.11
C PHE A 255 -11.27 -38.80 -17.63
N TRP A 256 -11.01 -39.95 -16.99
CA TRP A 256 -10.65 -39.98 -15.57
C TRP A 256 -9.28 -39.37 -15.31
N MET A 257 -8.33 -39.54 -16.23
CA MET A 257 -7.00 -38.92 -16.12
C MET A 257 -7.12 -37.40 -16.27
N ASP A 258 -7.91 -36.91 -17.23
CA ASP A 258 -8.14 -35.48 -17.42
C ASP A 258 -8.86 -34.86 -16.23
N LEU A 259 -9.88 -35.54 -15.68
CA LEU A 259 -10.61 -35.09 -14.50
C LEU A 259 -9.69 -35.04 -13.28
N GLU A 260 -8.87 -36.07 -13.07
CA GLU A 260 -7.88 -36.11 -12.00
C GLU A 260 -6.91 -34.93 -12.12
N HIS A 261 -6.39 -34.66 -13.33
CA HIS A 261 -5.52 -33.53 -13.61
C HIS A 261 -6.20 -32.18 -13.34
N ILE A 262 -7.46 -31.99 -13.76
CA ILE A 262 -8.22 -30.76 -13.51
C ILE A 262 -8.44 -30.56 -12.01
N VAL A 263 -8.86 -31.59 -11.29
CA VAL A 263 -9.12 -31.53 -9.84
C VAL A 263 -7.84 -31.23 -9.07
N GLN A 264 -6.70 -31.79 -9.48
CA GLN A 264 -5.39 -31.48 -8.89
C GLN A 264 -4.93 -30.03 -9.12
N GLN A 265 -5.38 -29.37 -10.19
CA GLN A 265 -5.03 -27.97 -10.52
C GLN A 265 -6.04 -26.95 -9.96
N LEU A 266 -7.26 -27.38 -9.68
CA LEU A 266 -8.36 -26.55 -9.19
C LEU A 266 -7.98 -25.65 -7.99
N PRO A 267 -7.31 -26.13 -6.92
CA PRO A 267 -6.90 -25.25 -5.82
C PRO A 267 -5.96 -24.14 -6.27
N SER A 268 -5.03 -24.42 -7.19
CA SER A 268 -4.12 -23.41 -7.71
C SER A 268 -4.85 -22.36 -8.56
N TYR A 269 -5.82 -22.78 -9.39
CA TYR A 269 -6.66 -21.85 -10.15
C TYR A 269 -7.58 -21.02 -9.25
N TRP A 270 -8.11 -21.62 -8.19
CA TRP A 270 -8.93 -20.92 -7.21
C TRP A 270 -8.14 -19.86 -6.46
N LEU A 271 -6.94 -20.20 -5.97
CA LEU A 271 -6.03 -19.24 -5.36
C LEU A 271 -5.67 -18.12 -6.34
N LEU A 272 -5.38 -18.45 -7.59
CA LEU A 272 -5.08 -17.46 -8.62
C LEU A 272 -6.27 -16.51 -8.85
N LEU A 273 -7.50 -17.04 -8.94
CA LEU A 273 -8.72 -16.24 -9.08
C LEU A 273 -8.89 -15.27 -7.89
N MET A 274 -8.65 -15.77 -6.69
CA MET A 274 -8.75 -14.98 -5.46
C MET A 274 -7.72 -13.86 -5.43
N ASP A 275 -6.44 -14.20 -5.64
CA ASP A 275 -5.32 -13.26 -5.52
C ASP A 275 -5.26 -12.24 -6.67
N SER A 276 -5.78 -12.59 -7.86
CA SER A 276 -5.73 -11.70 -9.03
C SER A 276 -6.97 -10.86 -9.24
N ILE A 277 -8.14 -11.30 -8.75
CA ILE A 277 -9.42 -10.62 -8.99
C ILE A 277 -10.04 -10.23 -7.66
N ILE A 278 -10.51 -11.19 -6.88
CA ILE A 278 -11.42 -10.91 -5.74
C ILE A 278 -10.74 -10.03 -4.69
N VAL A 279 -9.50 -10.35 -4.34
CA VAL A 279 -8.76 -9.65 -3.28
C VAL A 279 -8.33 -8.25 -3.71
N PRO A 280 -7.71 -8.03 -4.90
CA PRO A 280 -7.43 -6.69 -5.37
C PRO A 280 -8.67 -5.80 -5.47
N TYR A 281 -9.81 -6.33 -5.92
CA TYR A 281 -11.06 -5.57 -5.96
C TYR A 281 -11.57 -5.20 -4.56
N ALA A 282 -11.52 -6.14 -3.61
CA ALA A 282 -11.90 -5.86 -2.22
C ALA A 282 -10.97 -4.81 -1.59
N ILE A 283 -9.66 -4.90 -1.82
CA ILE A 283 -8.67 -3.95 -1.32
C ILE A 283 -8.88 -2.57 -1.95
N ALA A 284 -9.12 -2.48 -3.25
CA ALA A 284 -9.45 -1.22 -3.92
C ALA A 284 -10.70 -0.59 -3.30
N TYR A 285 -11.76 -1.37 -3.08
CA TYR A 285 -12.98 -0.90 -2.44
C TYR A 285 -12.75 -0.39 -1.00
N ILE A 286 -11.95 -1.08 -0.20
CA ILE A 286 -11.56 -0.64 1.15
C ILE A 286 -10.79 0.68 1.09
N SER A 287 -9.86 0.79 0.14
CA SER A 287 -9.02 1.96 -0.03
C SER A 287 -9.82 3.18 -0.51
N ASP A 288 -10.82 2.97 -1.36
CA ASP A 288 -11.76 4.01 -1.79
C ASP A 288 -12.62 4.52 -0.61
N ILE A 289 -12.97 3.64 0.34
CA ILE A 289 -13.67 4.02 1.57
C ILE A 289 -12.76 4.82 2.52
N GLU A 290 -11.48 4.51 2.57
CA GLU A 290 -10.49 5.27 3.36
C GLU A 290 -10.37 6.72 2.87
N ARG A 291 -10.75 6.99 1.60
CA ARG A 291 -10.70 8.32 0.97
C ARG A 291 -9.38 9.04 1.22
N PRO A 292 -8.23 8.42 0.88
CA PRO A 292 -6.96 9.08 1.02
C PRO A 292 -6.95 10.34 0.13
N HIS A 293 -6.38 11.40 0.67
CA HIS A 293 -6.29 12.68 -0.04
C HIS A 293 -5.14 12.68 -1.08
N LEU A 294 -4.25 11.67 -1.09
CA LEU A 294 -3.25 11.43 -2.14
C LEU A 294 -3.49 10.09 -2.82
N LYS A 295 -3.39 10.07 -4.16
CA LYS A 295 -3.45 8.86 -4.97
C LYS A 295 -2.25 7.96 -4.72
N SER A 296 -1.05 8.52 -4.58
CA SER A 296 0.16 7.78 -4.22
C SER A 296 0.05 7.07 -2.87
N LEU A 297 -0.60 7.70 -1.88
CA LEU A 297 -0.90 7.05 -0.60
C LEU A 297 -1.96 5.97 -0.75
N ASN A 298 -2.97 6.19 -1.59
CA ASN A 298 -3.97 5.17 -1.94
C ASN A 298 -3.29 3.92 -2.52
N GLU A 299 -2.47 4.12 -3.55
CA GLU A 299 -1.72 3.06 -4.23
C GLU A 299 -0.76 2.36 -3.27
N ALA A 300 -0.02 3.10 -2.43
CA ALA A 300 0.86 2.53 -1.43
C ALA A 300 0.10 1.71 -0.37
N SER A 301 -1.09 2.18 0.05
CA SER A 301 -1.95 1.46 1.00
C SER A 301 -2.48 0.17 0.37
N GLN A 302 -3.00 0.23 -0.85
CA GLN A 302 -3.45 -0.95 -1.61
C GLN A 302 -2.31 -1.94 -1.82
N PHE A 303 -1.12 -1.46 -2.20
CA PHE A 303 0.06 -2.29 -2.35
C PHE A 303 0.45 -2.98 -1.03
N ARG A 304 0.46 -2.23 0.08
CA ARG A 304 0.75 -2.78 1.41
C ARG A 304 -0.28 -3.84 1.83
N MET A 305 -1.58 -3.59 1.63
CA MET A 305 -2.63 -4.55 1.94
C MET A 305 -2.51 -5.81 1.08
N ASN A 306 -2.26 -5.66 -0.22
CA ASN A 306 -2.01 -6.78 -1.13
C ASN A 306 -0.79 -7.60 -0.67
N LEU A 307 0.30 -6.94 -0.32
CA LEU A 307 1.51 -7.60 0.16
C LEU A 307 1.25 -8.34 1.48
N GLN A 308 0.57 -7.72 2.44
CA GLN A 308 0.21 -8.36 3.71
C GLN A 308 -0.67 -9.59 3.48
N PHE A 309 -1.64 -9.49 2.58
CA PHE A 309 -2.53 -10.59 2.23
C PHE A 309 -1.78 -11.73 1.52
N LEU A 310 -0.91 -11.42 0.56
CA LEU A 310 -0.08 -12.42 -0.11
C LEU A 310 0.86 -13.14 0.87
N LEU A 311 1.50 -12.40 1.79
CA LEU A 311 2.34 -12.97 2.84
C LEU A 311 1.52 -13.87 3.76
N LEU A 312 0.32 -13.42 4.14
CA LEU A 312 -0.59 -14.18 4.96
C LEU A 312 -1.03 -15.47 4.26
N ASN A 313 -1.46 -15.41 3.00
CA ASN A 313 -1.84 -16.60 2.22
C ASN A 313 -0.67 -17.56 2.03
N ALA A 314 0.52 -17.04 1.73
CA ALA A 314 1.72 -17.85 1.58
C ALA A 314 2.12 -18.58 2.88
N LEU A 315 1.79 -18.02 4.05
CA LEU A 315 2.03 -18.64 5.36
C LEU A 315 0.87 -19.56 5.79
N LEU A 316 -0.37 -19.09 5.65
CA LEU A 316 -1.58 -19.74 6.13
C LEU A 316 -1.94 -20.97 5.31
N VAL A 317 -1.81 -20.95 3.98
CA VAL A 317 -2.17 -22.10 3.15
C VAL A 317 -1.33 -23.34 3.52
N PRO A 318 0.01 -23.24 3.68
CA PRO A 318 0.81 -24.35 4.20
C PRO A 318 0.46 -24.75 5.63
N LEU A 319 0.22 -23.78 6.51
CA LEU A 319 -0.10 -24.04 7.92
C LEU A 319 -1.45 -24.77 8.06
N LEU A 320 -2.47 -24.30 7.34
CA LEU A 320 -3.78 -24.93 7.30
C LEU A 320 -3.71 -26.28 6.63
N GLY A 321 -2.99 -26.42 5.51
CA GLY A 321 -2.73 -27.72 4.88
C GLY A 321 -2.10 -28.71 5.85
N PHE A 322 -1.16 -28.26 6.70
CA PHE A 322 -0.56 -29.06 7.76
C PHE A 322 -1.56 -29.44 8.87
N LEU A 323 -2.40 -28.51 9.30
CA LEU A 323 -3.43 -28.75 10.32
C LEU A 323 -4.56 -29.66 9.82
N THR A 324 -4.92 -29.56 8.53
CA THR A 324 -5.95 -30.37 7.88
C THR A 324 -5.42 -31.70 7.34
N THR A 325 -4.11 -31.95 7.42
CA THR A 325 -3.55 -33.27 7.07
C THR A 325 -4.27 -34.34 7.89
N ASP A 326 -4.64 -35.44 7.24
CA ASP A 326 -5.52 -36.50 7.73
C ASP A 326 -5.45 -36.70 9.26
N GLN A 327 -6.59 -36.52 9.93
CA GLN A 327 -6.74 -36.65 11.39
C GLN A 327 -6.21 -38.00 11.89
N SER A 328 -6.30 -39.04 11.05
CA SER A 328 -5.75 -40.36 11.34
C SER A 328 -4.23 -40.35 11.53
N ILE A 329 -3.50 -39.50 10.81
CA ILE A 329 -2.05 -39.34 10.90
C ILE A 329 -1.69 -38.60 12.17
N TRP A 330 -2.46 -37.57 12.54
CA TRP A 330 -2.27 -36.85 13.81
C TRP A 330 -2.58 -37.73 15.00
N ASP A 331 -3.65 -38.51 14.96
CA ASP A 331 -3.99 -39.47 16.00
C ASP A 331 -2.92 -40.57 16.12
N GLN A 332 -2.41 -41.07 15.01
CA GLN A 332 -1.29 -42.02 15.02
C GLN A 332 -0.02 -41.38 15.59
N ALA A 333 0.30 -40.14 15.18
CA ALA A 333 1.45 -39.41 15.69
C ALA A 333 1.33 -39.14 17.19
N LEU A 334 0.19 -38.64 17.67
CA LEU A 334 -0.06 -38.35 19.09
C LEU A 334 -0.04 -39.62 19.94
N LYS A 335 -0.71 -40.70 19.50
CA LYS A 335 -0.67 -42.01 20.18
C LYS A 335 0.74 -42.60 20.24
N PHE A 336 1.56 -42.31 19.22
CA PHE A 336 2.95 -42.75 19.14
C PHE A 336 3.89 -41.88 20.00
N PHE A 337 3.73 -40.55 19.99
CA PHE A 337 4.45 -39.62 20.86
C PHE A 337 4.26 -39.94 22.34
N HIS A 338 3.07 -40.38 22.71
CA HIS A 338 2.78 -40.76 24.09
C HIS A 338 3.52 -42.06 24.54
N ARG A 339 4.10 -42.81 23.60
CA ARG A 339 4.73 -44.12 23.84
C ARG A 339 6.25 -44.16 23.61
N MET A 340 6.90 -43.05 23.22
CA MET A 340 8.29 -43.10 22.73
C MET A 340 9.36 -42.46 23.63
N GLN A 341 10.53 -43.11 23.64
CA GLN A 341 11.82 -42.65 24.14
C GLN A 341 12.45 -41.60 23.17
N ASP A 342 13.21 -40.64 23.70
CA ASP A 342 13.62 -39.37 23.05
C ASP A 342 14.24 -39.49 21.63
N ASN A 343 14.94 -40.59 21.31
CA ASN A 343 15.65 -40.71 20.03
C ASN A 343 14.73 -40.96 18.83
N THR A 344 13.59 -41.62 19.03
CA THR A 344 12.66 -41.98 17.94
C THR A 344 11.70 -40.83 17.62
N THR A 345 11.42 -39.99 18.62
CA THR A 345 10.68 -38.72 18.54
C THR A 345 11.29 -37.77 17.51
N ASN A 346 12.62 -37.67 17.49
CA ASN A 346 13.36 -36.82 16.56
C ASN A 346 13.23 -37.28 15.10
N HIS A 347 13.22 -38.59 14.83
CA HIS A 347 13.05 -39.10 13.47
C HIS A 347 11.64 -38.84 12.96
N MET A 348 10.62 -39.04 13.81
CA MET A 348 9.23 -38.82 13.41
C MET A 348 8.93 -37.33 13.19
N LEU A 349 9.41 -36.43 14.06
CA LEU A 349 9.34 -34.98 13.85
C LEU A 349 9.98 -34.57 12.53
N ARG A 350 11.12 -35.17 12.15
CA ARG A 350 11.75 -34.91 10.84
C ARG A 350 10.90 -35.42 9.68
N SER A 351 10.26 -36.58 9.78
CA SER A 351 9.38 -37.11 8.73
C SER A 351 8.09 -36.30 8.59
N VAL A 352 7.47 -35.89 9.71
CA VAL A 352 6.29 -35.02 9.73
C VAL A 352 6.65 -33.64 9.17
N ALA A 353 7.77 -33.05 9.59
CA ALA A 353 8.25 -31.79 9.03
C ALA A 353 8.59 -31.90 7.53
N ALA A 354 9.20 -33.01 7.09
CA ALA A 354 9.52 -33.24 5.69
C ALA A 354 8.26 -33.34 4.83
N ARG A 355 7.24 -34.10 5.28
CA ARG A 355 5.96 -34.23 4.57
C ARG A 355 5.14 -32.94 4.61
N GLY A 356 5.09 -32.29 5.78
CA GLY A 356 4.44 -31.00 5.98
C GLY A 356 5.05 -29.87 5.15
N LEU A 357 6.31 -30.00 4.73
CA LEU A 357 6.95 -29.05 3.81
C LEU A 357 6.80 -29.43 2.34
N GLN A 358 6.78 -30.73 2.00
CA GLN A 358 6.73 -31.20 0.62
C GLN A 358 5.38 -30.89 -0.06
N ILE A 359 4.27 -31.17 0.61
CA ILE A 359 2.93 -31.01 0.02
C ILE A 359 2.63 -29.53 -0.28
N PRO A 360 2.80 -28.59 0.67
CA PRO A 360 2.60 -27.18 0.38
C PRO A 360 3.62 -26.63 -0.61
N GLY A 361 4.86 -27.16 -0.61
CA GLY A 361 5.90 -26.76 -1.54
C GLY A 361 5.53 -27.02 -3.00
N ILE A 362 4.95 -28.19 -3.30
CA ILE A 362 4.48 -28.53 -4.66
C ILE A 362 3.31 -27.61 -5.06
N LEU A 363 2.37 -27.38 -4.16
CA LEU A 363 1.21 -26.52 -4.42
C LEU A 363 1.62 -25.05 -4.64
N ILE A 364 2.54 -24.53 -3.82
CA ILE A 364 3.11 -23.18 -3.99
C ILE A 364 3.86 -23.10 -5.33
N LEU A 365 4.65 -24.10 -5.70
CA LEU A 365 5.38 -24.08 -6.96
C LEU A 365 4.42 -24.07 -8.16
N LYS A 366 3.39 -24.94 -8.15
CA LYS A 366 2.33 -24.95 -9.16
C LYS A 366 1.62 -23.60 -9.23
N TYR A 367 1.27 -23.03 -8.08
CA TYR A 367 0.66 -21.71 -8.00
C TYR A 367 1.56 -20.62 -8.58
N ILE A 368 2.84 -20.55 -8.20
CA ILE A 368 3.78 -19.53 -8.72
C ILE A 368 3.95 -19.68 -10.23
N MET A 369 4.10 -20.91 -10.74
CA MET A 369 4.23 -21.15 -12.17
C MET A 369 2.97 -20.73 -12.93
N ASN A 370 1.80 -21.14 -12.44
CA ASN A 370 0.52 -20.76 -13.03
C ASN A 370 0.33 -19.25 -12.96
N ALA A 371 0.59 -18.62 -11.82
CA ALA A 371 0.50 -17.18 -11.64
C ALA A 371 1.43 -16.45 -12.60
N ALA A 372 2.71 -16.81 -12.66
CA ALA A 372 3.68 -16.17 -13.54
C ALA A 372 3.27 -16.31 -15.02
N MET A 373 3.01 -17.53 -15.49
CA MET A 373 2.69 -17.79 -16.91
C MET A 373 1.35 -17.16 -17.31
N VAL A 374 0.30 -17.36 -16.50
CA VAL A 374 -1.03 -16.85 -16.77
C VAL A 374 -1.00 -15.32 -16.72
N THR A 375 -0.56 -14.72 -15.61
CA THR A 375 -0.59 -13.26 -15.47
C THR A 375 0.30 -12.56 -16.49
N SER A 376 1.49 -13.07 -16.78
CA SER A 376 2.36 -12.50 -17.82
C SER A 376 1.74 -12.64 -19.22
N GLY A 377 1.13 -13.78 -19.53
CA GLY A 377 0.42 -13.97 -20.79
C GLY A 377 -0.75 -12.99 -20.95
N PHE A 378 -1.58 -12.85 -19.91
CA PHE A 378 -2.70 -11.90 -19.91
C PHE A 378 -2.26 -10.44 -19.99
N GLN A 379 -1.15 -10.08 -19.32
CA GLN A 379 -0.56 -8.74 -19.39
C GLN A 379 0.00 -8.43 -20.78
N HIS A 380 0.65 -9.40 -21.42
CA HIS A 380 1.22 -9.22 -22.76
C HIS A 380 0.13 -9.05 -23.83
N ILE A 381 -0.96 -9.84 -23.74
CA ILE A 381 -2.09 -9.73 -24.67
C ILE A 381 -2.93 -8.47 -24.39
N GLN A 382 -2.85 -7.92 -23.17
CA GLN A 382 -3.69 -6.81 -22.71
C GLN A 382 -5.19 -7.09 -22.94
N ILE A 383 -5.65 -8.31 -22.63
CA ILE A 383 -7.03 -8.77 -22.91
C ILE A 383 -8.10 -7.77 -22.44
N ARG A 384 -7.89 -7.13 -21.28
CA ARG A 384 -8.79 -6.09 -20.77
C ARG A 384 -8.94 -4.93 -21.75
N ASN A 385 -7.83 -4.41 -22.26
CA ASN A 385 -7.84 -3.28 -23.20
C ASN A 385 -8.50 -3.68 -24.53
N LEU A 386 -8.22 -4.89 -25.02
CA LEU A 386 -8.86 -5.42 -26.23
C LEU A 386 -10.37 -5.59 -26.04
N PHE A 387 -10.80 -6.14 -24.92
CA PHE A 387 -12.23 -6.33 -24.62
C PHE A 387 -12.96 -4.99 -24.46
N CYS A 388 -12.39 -4.05 -23.71
CA CYS A 388 -12.97 -2.71 -23.56
C CYS A 388 -13.10 -2.01 -24.92
N ARG A 389 -12.08 -2.10 -25.79
CA ARG A 389 -12.15 -1.57 -27.16
C ARG A 389 -13.26 -2.23 -27.96
N TYR A 390 -13.37 -3.55 -27.92
CA TYR A 390 -14.42 -4.29 -28.62
C TYR A 390 -15.83 -3.85 -28.16
N VAL A 391 -16.05 -3.74 -26.84
CA VAL A 391 -17.32 -3.29 -26.28
C VAL A 391 -17.62 -1.83 -26.64
N CYS A 392 -16.64 -0.93 -26.55
CA CYS A 392 -16.83 0.48 -26.92
C CYS A 392 -17.19 0.63 -28.41
N CYS A 393 -16.46 -0.04 -29.31
CA CYS A 393 -16.76 -0.06 -30.74
C CYS A 393 -18.17 -0.61 -31.02
N TRP A 394 -18.59 -1.64 -30.29
CA TRP A 394 -19.92 -2.22 -30.46
C TRP A 394 -21.04 -1.26 -30.04
N THR A 395 -20.80 -0.43 -29.01
CA THR A 395 -21.79 0.55 -28.54
C THR A 395 -21.94 1.80 -29.42
N GLY A 396 -21.11 1.97 -30.46
CA GLY A 396 -21.16 3.13 -31.36
C GLY A 396 -20.89 4.47 -30.68
N LYS A 397 -20.38 4.47 -29.45
CA LYS A 397 -19.94 5.66 -28.76
C LYS A 397 -18.47 5.87 -29.09
N ASP A 398 -18.19 6.86 -29.91
CA ASP A 398 -16.85 7.46 -30.05
C ASP A 398 -16.49 8.10 -28.70
N LEU A 399 -16.00 7.28 -27.77
CA LEU A 399 -15.31 7.79 -26.60
C LEU A 399 -13.93 8.23 -27.06
N ASP A 400 -13.69 9.55 -27.02
CA ASP A 400 -12.35 10.13 -27.13
C ASP A 400 -11.46 9.45 -26.08
N TRP A 401 -10.71 8.44 -26.53
CA TRP A 401 -9.86 7.66 -25.65
C TRP A 401 -8.52 8.39 -25.52
N PRO A 402 -8.14 8.88 -24.33
CA PRO A 402 -6.97 9.75 -24.18
C PRO A 402 -5.63 9.00 -24.25
N PHE A 403 -5.64 7.69 -24.54
CA PHE A 403 -4.42 6.91 -24.71
C PHE A 403 -4.27 6.48 -26.17
N ALA A 404 -3.71 7.39 -26.98
CA ALA A 404 -2.92 6.99 -28.13
C ALA A 404 -1.58 6.47 -27.58
N TRP A 405 -1.40 5.15 -27.70
CA TRP A 405 -0.18 4.35 -27.51
C TRP A 405 1.03 5.03 -26.86
#